data_AF-A0A812YKN7-F1
#
_entry.id   AF-A0A812YKN7-F1
#
_cell.length_a   1.000
_cell.length_b   1.000
_cell.length_c   1.000
_cell.angle_alpha   90.00
_cell.angle_beta   90.00
_cell.angle_gamma   90.00
#
_symmetry.space_group_name_H-M   'P 1'
#
loop_
_entity.id
_entity.type
_entity.pdbx_description
1 polymer ?
#
loop_
_entity_poly.entity_id
_entity_poly.type
_entity_poly.pdbx_seq_one_letter_code
_entity_poly.pdbx_strand_id
1 'polypeptide(L)'
;MDCQLLALCVCTGAGSRRARVCSLHTADIVKSGALDLVVGRDDGNVELWGLGDAAAFASQRLEQAPTPLWETCLQESIQSLSSGHITGGDYVEVVLATFGGKVLAFTPSGAARDPTGTQMAQQEEKEEAGSSLVSRMARSSI
;
A
#
# COMPACT_ATOMS: atom_id res chain seq x y z
N MET A 1 21.84 4.11 13.53
CA MET A 1 22.58 4.77 12.45
C MET A 1 22.13 4.02 11.20
N ASP A 2 21.13 4.46 10.44
CA ASP A 2 20.89 5.83 10.01
C ASP A 2 19.43 6.12 9.61
N CYS A 3 19.07 7.40 9.77
CA CYS A 3 18.09 8.20 9.05
C CYS A 3 16.62 7.72 8.97
N GLN A 4 15.86 7.95 10.05
CA GLN A 4 14.45 8.31 9.92
C GLN A 4 14.37 9.70 9.27
N LEU A 5 14.32 9.74 7.94
CA LEU A 5 14.02 10.95 7.20
C LEU A 5 12.51 11.20 7.33
N LEU A 6 12.14 12.10 8.24
CA LEU A 6 10.82 12.70 8.35
C LEU A 6 10.46 13.37 7.01
N ALA A 7 9.74 12.66 6.14
CA ALA A 7 9.22 13.20 4.89
C ALA A 7 7.99 14.07 5.17
N LEU A 8 8.23 15.32 5.54
CA LEU A 8 7.21 16.36 5.69
C LEU A 8 6.90 16.92 4.29
N CYS A 9 5.96 16.30 3.57
CA CYS A 9 5.52 16.79 2.26
C CYS A 9 4.52 17.95 2.44
N VAL A 10 4.97 19.18 2.16
CA VAL A 10 4.11 20.37 2.07
C VAL A 10 3.78 20.61 0.59
N CYS A 11 2.58 20.25 0.15
CA CYS A 11 2.12 20.52 -1.21
C CYS A 11 1.44 21.90 -1.29
N THR A 12 2.12 22.91 -1.84
CA THR A 12 1.50 24.17 -2.31
C THR A 12 1.40 24.14 -3.83
N GLY A 13 0.20 23.98 -4.39
CA GLY A 13 0.00 24.00 -5.85
C GLY A 13 -1.47 24.05 -6.28
N ALA A 14 -1.81 25.07 -7.07
CA ALA A 14 -3.15 25.34 -7.60
C ALA A 14 -3.31 24.76 -9.02
N GLY A 15 -4.02 23.64 -9.10
CA GLY A 15 -4.59 22.99 -10.28
C GLY A 15 -5.61 21.97 -9.76
N SER A 16 -6.61 21.52 -10.53
CA SER A 16 -7.70 20.61 -10.07
C SER A 16 -7.21 19.64 -9.00
N ARG A 17 -7.45 19.98 -7.72
CA ARG A 17 -6.57 19.55 -6.64
C ARG A 17 -6.86 18.09 -6.32
N ARG A 18 -5.94 17.19 -6.68
CA ARG A 18 -5.89 15.86 -6.05
C ARG A 18 -5.73 16.04 -4.54
N ALA A 19 -6.19 15.05 -3.76
CA ALA A 19 -6.13 15.12 -2.32
C ALA A 19 -4.70 15.34 -1.81
N ARG A 20 -4.61 15.97 -0.63
CA ARG A 20 -3.35 16.30 0.03
C ARG A 20 -2.53 15.04 0.27
N VAL A 21 -1.22 15.13 0.06
CA VAL A 21 -0.27 14.09 0.48
C VAL A 21 -0.06 14.21 1.99
N CYS A 22 -0.33 13.14 2.72
CA CYS A 22 -0.20 13.08 4.17
C CYS A 22 1.09 12.35 4.60
N SER A 23 1.52 11.36 3.83
CA SER A 23 2.70 10.55 4.11
C SER A 23 3.41 10.16 2.82
N LEU A 24 4.73 10.06 2.90
CA LEU A 24 5.57 9.68 1.78
C LEU A 24 6.68 8.76 2.30
N HIS A 25 6.96 7.69 1.55
CA HIS A 25 7.96 6.70 1.92
C HIS A 25 8.71 6.23 0.68
N THR A 26 10.00 5.91 0.83
CA THR A 26 10.86 5.45 -0.25
C THR A 26 11.40 4.06 0.04
N ALA A 27 11.22 3.13 -0.89
CA ALA A 27 11.75 1.77 -0.78
C ALA A 27 11.83 1.13 -2.17
N ASP A 28 12.78 0.23 -2.39
CA ASP A 28 12.83 -0.58 -3.62
C ASP A 28 11.85 -1.76 -3.47
N ILE A 29 10.59 -1.54 -3.85
CA ILE A 29 9.50 -2.53 -3.74
C ILE A 29 9.53 -3.45 -4.96
N VAL A 30 9.87 -2.91 -6.13
CA VAL A 30 9.89 -3.64 -7.40
C VAL A 30 11.17 -4.46 -7.58
N LYS A 31 12.18 -4.27 -6.71
CA LYS A 31 13.52 -4.84 -6.84
C LYS A 31 14.20 -4.41 -8.16
N SER A 32 13.97 -3.15 -8.53
CA SER A 32 14.59 -2.53 -9.71
C SER A 32 16.02 -2.05 -9.43
N GLY A 33 16.42 -2.00 -8.14
CA GLY A 33 17.66 -1.39 -7.70
C GLY A 33 17.58 0.14 -7.58
N ALA A 34 16.48 0.76 -8.02
CA ALA A 34 16.13 2.15 -7.74
C ALA A 34 15.09 2.23 -6.62
N LEU A 35 15.07 3.35 -5.89
CA LEU A 35 14.05 3.58 -4.87
C LEU A 35 12.73 3.94 -5.53
N ASP A 36 11.67 3.20 -5.20
CA ASP A 36 10.30 3.55 -5.55
C ASP A 36 9.72 4.52 -4.51
N LEU A 37 8.74 5.31 -4.93
CA LEU A 37 8.01 6.26 -4.09
C LEU A 37 6.63 5.74 -3.75
N VAL A 38 6.35 5.59 -2.46
CA VAL A 38 5.02 5.30 -1.94
C VAL A 38 4.42 6.60 -1.42
N VAL A 39 3.24 6.94 -1.92
CA VAL A 39 2.52 8.17 -1.60
C VAL A 39 1.19 7.83 -0.96
N GLY A 40 0.99 8.29 0.28
CA GLY A 40 -0.29 8.22 0.98
C GLY A 40 -1.00 9.56 0.90
N ARG A 41 -2.29 9.54 0.61
CA ARG A 41 -3.15 10.73 0.52
C ARG A 41 -4.25 10.74 1.57
N ASP A 42 -4.81 11.92 1.79
CA ASP A 42 -5.87 12.17 2.76
C ASP A 42 -7.25 11.63 2.34
N ASP A 43 -7.49 11.43 1.03
CA ASP A 43 -8.68 10.76 0.50
C ASP A 43 -8.63 9.22 0.64
N GLY A 44 -7.54 8.70 1.19
CA GLY A 44 -7.27 7.27 1.32
C GLY A 44 -6.71 6.62 0.07
N ASN A 45 -6.30 7.42 -0.93
CA ASN A 45 -5.57 6.89 -2.06
C ASN A 45 -4.11 6.63 -1.68
N VAL A 46 -3.61 5.45 -2.09
CA VAL A 46 -2.23 5.03 -1.92
C VAL A 46 -1.70 4.71 -3.31
N GLU A 47 -0.60 5.36 -3.67
CA GLU A 47 0.01 5.26 -5.00
C GLU A 47 1.47 4.82 -4.86
N LEU A 48 1.90 3.88 -5.68
CA LEU A 48 3.29 3.48 -5.86
C LEU A 48 3.79 4.04 -7.19
N TRP A 49 4.89 4.77 -7.15
CA TRP A 49 5.51 5.43 -8.29
C TRP A 49 6.94 4.93 -8.47
N GLY A 50 7.22 4.37 -9.65
CA GLY A 50 8.57 3.98 -10.04
C GLY A 50 9.33 5.18 -10.58
N LEU A 51 10.53 5.42 -10.06
CA LEU A 51 11.41 6.50 -10.51
C LEU A 51 12.32 6.11 -11.69
N GLY A 52 12.17 4.89 -12.21
CA GLY A 52 12.99 4.33 -13.28
C GLY A 52 13.90 3.22 -12.78
N ASP A 53 14.88 2.85 -13.60
CA ASP A 53 15.88 1.82 -13.28
C ASP A 53 17.14 2.45 -12.65
N ALA A 54 17.87 1.69 -11.84
CA ALA A 54 19.15 2.11 -11.24
C ALA A 54 20.14 2.64 -12.29
N ALA A 55 20.14 2.05 -13.49
CA ALA A 55 20.95 2.50 -14.62
C ALA A 55 20.56 3.89 -15.15
N ALA A 56 19.28 4.27 -15.06
CA ALA A 56 18.80 5.59 -15.46
C ALA A 56 19.22 6.66 -14.44
N PHE A 57 19.24 6.33 -13.15
CA PHE A 57 19.70 7.23 -12.10
C PHE A 57 21.21 7.51 -12.19
N ALA A 58 22.00 6.47 -12.51
CA ALA A 58 23.45 6.59 -12.70
C ALA A 58 23.85 7.47 -13.91
N SER A 59 22.98 7.56 -14.92
CA SER A 59 23.22 8.39 -16.11
C SER A 59 22.74 9.85 -15.96
N GLN A 60 22.29 10.26 -14.77
CA GLN A 60 21.73 11.59 -14.50
C GLN A 60 20.70 12.05 -15.55
N ARG A 61 19.98 11.10 -16.15
CA ARG A 61 18.92 11.41 -17.10
C ARG A 61 17.68 11.85 -16.32
N LEU A 62 17.74 13.08 -15.83
CA LEU A 62 16.72 13.74 -14.99
C LEU A 62 15.35 13.89 -15.69
N GLU A 63 15.28 13.55 -16.98
CA GLU A 63 14.09 13.63 -17.82
C GLU A 63 13.12 12.45 -17.64
N GLN A 64 13.44 11.44 -16.83
CA GLN A 64 12.54 10.30 -16.64
C GLN A 64 11.43 10.64 -15.64
N ALA A 65 10.23 10.87 -16.18
CA ALA A 65 9.04 11.13 -15.37
C ALA A 65 8.68 9.92 -14.50
N PRO A 66 8.26 10.13 -13.23
CA PRO A 66 7.76 9.07 -12.38
C PRO A 66 6.60 8.32 -13.04
N THR A 67 6.65 6.99 -13.05
CA THR A 67 5.60 6.15 -13.65
C THR A 67 4.73 5.55 -12.55
N PRO A 68 3.39 5.69 -12.61
CA PRO A 68 2.51 5.06 -11.63
C PRO A 68 2.51 3.54 -11.86
N LEU A 69 2.85 2.78 -10.84
CA LEU A 69 2.95 1.32 -10.89
C LEU A 69 1.74 0.63 -10.29
N TRP A 70 1.23 1.17 -9.18
CA TRP A 70 0.11 0.60 -8.46
C TRP A 70 -0.65 1.70 -7.71
N GLU A 71 -1.96 1.52 -7.59
CA GLU A 71 -2.85 2.44 -6.91
C GLU A 71 -3.97 1.65 -6.23
N THR A 72 -4.33 2.06 -5.02
CA THR A 72 -5.52 1.55 -4.32
C THR A 72 -6.15 2.63 -3.46
N CYS A 73 -7.46 2.53 -3.25
CA CYS A 73 -8.21 3.48 -2.42
C CYS A 73 -8.82 2.75 -1.21
N LEU A 74 -8.42 3.18 -0.02
CA LEU A 74 -8.90 2.63 1.27
C LEU A 74 -10.08 3.41 1.86
N GLN A 75 -10.53 4.47 1.16
CA GLN A 75 -11.63 5.36 1.57
C GLN A 75 -11.43 5.99 2.97
N GLU A 76 -10.18 6.04 3.43
CA GLU A 76 -9.81 6.51 4.76
C GLU A 76 -8.43 7.15 4.74
N SER A 77 -8.27 8.30 5.40
CA SER A 77 -7.02 9.07 5.40
C SER A 77 -5.83 8.25 5.91
N ILE A 78 -4.75 8.22 5.14
CA ILE A 78 -3.51 7.52 5.49
C ILE A 78 -2.71 8.38 6.48
N GLN A 79 -2.24 7.80 7.59
CA GLN A 79 -1.52 8.55 8.62
C GLN A 79 -0.01 8.30 8.55
N SER A 80 0.38 7.05 8.33
CA SER A 80 1.79 6.67 8.27
C SER A 80 2.01 5.54 7.28
N LEU A 81 3.20 5.55 6.68
CA LEU A 81 3.70 4.53 5.77
C LEU A 81 5.03 4.01 6.30
N SER A 82 5.27 2.72 6.11
CA SER A 82 6.55 2.07 6.35
C SER A 82 6.71 0.92 5.38
N SER A 83 7.93 0.44 5.19
CA SER A 83 8.19 -0.76 4.41
C SER A 83 9.17 -1.67 5.13
N GLY A 84 9.03 -2.97 4.93
CA GLY A 84 9.95 -3.95 5.49
C GLY A 84 9.52 -5.37 5.16
N HIS A 85 10.09 -6.33 5.89
CA HIS A 85 9.71 -7.74 5.80
C HIS A 85 8.78 -8.05 6.97
N ILE A 86 7.46 -8.13 6.74
CA ILE A 86 6.47 -8.33 7.82
C ILE A 86 6.01 -9.78 7.89
N THR A 87 5.68 -10.38 6.75
CA THR A 87 5.20 -11.77 6.68
C THR A 87 6.32 -12.82 6.70
N GLY A 88 7.59 -12.39 6.84
CA GLY A 88 8.75 -13.28 6.91
C GLY A 88 9.26 -13.80 5.56
N GLY A 89 8.75 -13.29 4.44
CA GLY A 89 9.24 -13.61 3.09
C GLY A 89 10.38 -12.72 2.59
N ASP A 90 10.96 -13.10 1.45
CA ASP A 90 12.04 -12.36 0.76
C ASP A 90 11.56 -11.07 0.08
N TYR A 91 10.32 -10.66 0.31
CA TYR A 91 9.70 -9.52 -0.34
C TYR A 91 9.57 -8.36 0.66
N VAL A 92 9.88 -7.17 0.18
CA VAL A 92 9.61 -5.94 0.91
C VAL A 92 8.14 -5.61 0.71
N GLU A 93 7.43 -5.47 1.82
CA GLU A 93 6.01 -5.17 1.88
C GLU A 93 5.81 -3.74 2.37
N VAL A 94 4.73 -3.11 1.92
CA VAL A 94 4.36 -1.76 2.33
C VAL A 94 3.30 -1.86 3.42
N VAL A 95 3.58 -1.31 4.59
CA VAL A 95 2.63 -1.21 5.70
C VAL A 95 2.13 0.20 5.81
N LEU A 96 0.84 0.33 6.05
CA LEU A 96 0.20 1.61 6.29
C LEU A 96 -0.73 1.55 7.50
N ALA A 97 -0.89 2.70 8.13
CA ALA A 97 -1.91 2.92 9.15
C ALA A 97 -2.90 3.96 8.66
N THR A 98 -4.19 3.64 8.76
CA THR A 98 -5.29 4.57 8.44
C THR A 98 -5.75 5.32 9.70
N PHE A 99 -6.52 6.40 9.49
CA PHE A 99 -7.04 7.23 10.58
C PHE A 99 -7.86 6.46 11.62
N GLY A 100 -8.68 5.49 11.20
CA GLY A 100 -9.46 4.62 12.07
C GLY A 100 -8.66 3.54 12.79
N GLY A 101 -7.32 3.58 12.69
CA GLY A 101 -6.42 2.65 13.39
C GLY A 101 -6.28 1.29 12.72
N LYS A 102 -6.75 1.12 11.47
CA LYS A 102 -6.49 -0.11 10.72
C LYS A 102 -5.04 -0.09 10.25
N VAL A 103 -4.36 -1.21 10.43
CA VAL A 103 -3.01 -1.43 9.92
C VAL A 103 -3.10 -2.48 8.82
N LEU A 104 -2.71 -2.10 7.61
CA LEU A 104 -2.77 -2.96 6.42
C LEU A 104 -1.37 -3.11 5.84
N ALA A 105 -1.08 -4.29 5.32
CA ALA A 105 0.17 -4.59 4.62
C ALA A 105 -0.14 -5.01 3.18
N PHE A 106 0.61 -4.45 2.23
CA PHE A 106 0.53 -4.78 0.81
C PHE A 106 1.81 -5.46 0.37
N THR A 107 1.63 -6.68 -0.14
CA THR A 107 2.69 -7.50 -0.73
C THR A 107 2.67 -7.30 -2.25
N PRO A 108 3.82 -7.05 -2.91
CA PRO A 108 3.85 -6.85 -4.36
C PRO A 108 3.33 -8.10 -5.11
N SER A 109 2.62 -7.86 -6.22
CA SER A 109 1.81 -8.85 -6.98
C SER A 109 2.55 -10.13 -7.41
N GLY A 110 3.89 -10.09 -7.55
CA GLY A 110 4.70 -11.29 -7.80
C GLY A 110 4.76 -12.27 -6.63
N ALA A 111 4.63 -11.76 -5.40
CA ALA A 111 4.73 -12.51 -4.14
C ALA A 111 3.37 -12.83 -3.52
N ALA A 112 2.36 -11.99 -3.76
CA ALA A 112 0.97 -12.27 -3.41
C ALA A 112 0.40 -13.49 -4.16
N ARG A 113 1.04 -13.91 -5.26
CA ARG A 113 0.68 -15.09 -6.04
C ARG A 113 1.13 -16.42 -5.42
N ASP A 114 2.10 -16.41 -4.50
CA ASP A 114 2.70 -17.67 -4.02
C ASP A 114 3.11 -17.72 -2.53
N PRO A 115 2.30 -17.28 -1.54
CA PRO A 115 2.62 -17.63 -0.16
C PRO A 115 2.26 -19.08 0.17
N THR A 116 1.13 -19.62 -0.35
CA THR A 116 0.66 -21.02 -0.23
C THR A 116 -0.68 -21.17 -0.99
N GLY A 117 -0.71 -21.72 -2.20
CA GLY A 117 -1.87 -22.48 -2.76
C GLY A 117 -3.32 -21.94 -2.69
N THR A 118 -3.60 -20.65 -2.53
CA THR A 118 -4.98 -20.12 -2.35
C THR A 118 -5.76 -19.85 -3.65
N GLN A 119 -5.30 -20.32 -4.80
CA GLN A 119 -6.16 -20.40 -6.00
C GLN A 119 -7.38 -21.34 -5.81
N MET A 120 -7.48 -22.04 -4.68
CA MET A 120 -8.62 -22.87 -4.28
C MET A 120 -9.60 -22.18 -3.30
N ALA A 121 -9.36 -20.96 -2.80
CA ALA A 121 -10.19 -20.38 -1.71
C ALA A 121 -10.95 -19.10 -2.04
N GLN A 122 -10.61 -18.36 -3.11
CA GLN A 122 -11.26 -17.07 -3.41
C GLN A 122 -12.36 -17.13 -4.49
N GLN A 123 -12.98 -18.29 -4.69
CA GLN A 123 -14.24 -18.38 -5.43
C GLN A 123 -15.47 -18.81 -4.60
N GLU A 124 -15.36 -19.07 -3.29
CA GLU A 124 -16.52 -19.52 -2.48
C GLU A 124 -16.92 -18.65 -1.27
N GLU A 125 -16.21 -17.57 -0.91
CA GLU A 125 -16.61 -16.72 0.24
C GLU A 125 -17.44 -15.47 -0.10
N LYS A 126 -18.19 -15.46 -1.22
CA LYS A 126 -19.24 -14.45 -1.46
C LYS A 126 -20.62 -14.85 -0.91
N GLU A 127 -20.76 -15.98 -0.22
CA GLU A 127 -22.08 -16.47 0.21
C GLU A 127 -22.11 -17.02 1.65
N GLU A 128 -21.43 -16.39 2.62
CA GLU A 128 -21.63 -16.78 4.03
C GLU A 128 -21.66 -15.65 5.07
N ALA A 129 -21.90 -14.40 4.66
CA ALA A 129 -22.19 -13.32 5.62
C ALA A 129 -23.67 -13.28 6.08
N GLY A 130 -24.53 -14.16 5.52
CA GLY A 130 -25.97 -14.21 5.83
C GLY A 130 -26.39 -15.20 6.93
N SER A 131 -25.58 -16.21 7.27
CA SER A 131 -26.00 -17.31 8.16
C SER A 131 -25.70 -17.06 9.65
N SER A 132 -24.72 -16.22 9.97
CA SER A 132 -24.27 -16.00 11.35
C SER A 132 -25.25 -15.17 12.21
N LEU A 133 -26.02 -14.25 11.61
CA LEU A 133 -26.99 -13.42 12.33
C LEU A 133 -28.29 -14.16 12.68
N VAL A 134 -28.68 -15.18 11.90
CA VAL A 134 -29.88 -15.98 12.20
C VAL A 134 -29.63 -16.93 13.38
N SER A 135 -28.42 -17.46 13.52
CA SER A 135 -28.08 -18.45 14.57
C SER A 135 -28.02 -17.86 15.99
N ARG A 136 -27.73 -16.55 16.12
CA ARG A 136 -27.71 -15.88 17.43
C ARG A 136 -29.11 -15.51 17.96
N MET A 137 -30.13 -15.46 17.10
CA MET A 137 -31.50 -15.09 17.50
C MET A 137 -32.32 -16.29 18.00
N ALA A 138 -31.90 -17.53 17.72
CA ALA A 138 -32.64 -18.75 18.07
C ALA A 138 -32.38 -19.29 19.49
N ARG A 139 -31.48 -18.69 20.28
CA ARG A 139 -31.16 -19.16 21.65
C ARG A 139 -31.73 -18.30 22.79
N SER A 140 -32.63 -17.36 22.50
CA SER A 140 -33.21 -16.45 23.50
C SER A 140 -34.64 -16.82 23.94
N SER A 141 -35.14 -18.02 23.61
CA SER A 141 -36.45 -18.47 24.09
C SER A 141 -36.37 -19.92 24.55
N ILE A 142 -36.13 -20.09 25.87
CA ILE A 142 -36.83 -20.97 26.81
C ILE A 142 -36.35 -20.57 28.22
#